data_AF-A0A661T5E7-F1
#
_entry.id   AF-A0A661T5E7-F1
#
_cell.length_a   1.000
_cell.length_b   1.000
_cell.length_c   1.000
_cell.angle_alpha   90.00
_cell.angle_beta   90.00
_cell.angle_gamma   90.00
#
_symmetry.space_group_name_H-M   'P 1'
#
loop_
_entity.id
_entity.type
_entity.pdbx_description
1 polymer ?
#
loop_
_entity_poly.entity_id
_entity_poly.type
_entity_poly.pdbx_seq_one_letter_code
_entity_poly.pdbx_strand_id
1 'polypeptide(L)'
;MKEVVIVSGARTAVGTFGGALKTVPAVDLGSIAMRDVFRRAGIRPVKDAAMAAVEPDRLRGKGPIGLEKDACDWDDSAAPLAIDEVIMGNVLQAGQGQNPARQAMIRAGIPKETPAVTINKVCGSGLKAIAMGVASIMSGQAEVVLAGGQENMSRVPLALPKARWG
;
A
#
# COMPACT_ATOMS: atom_id res chain seq x y z
N MET A 1 -14.08 15.80 17.06
CA MET A 1 -13.52 14.95 15.99
C MET A 1 -12.29 15.66 15.46
N LYS A 2 -11.18 14.95 15.22
CA LYS A 2 -9.99 15.57 14.61
C LYS A 2 -10.35 16.07 13.20
N GLU A 3 -9.80 17.20 12.78
CA GLU A 3 -9.87 17.62 11.38
C GLU A 3 -8.96 16.73 10.53
N VAL A 4 -9.41 16.41 9.31
CA VAL A 4 -8.67 15.56 8.38
C VAL A 4 -8.43 16.35 7.10
N VAL A 5 -7.18 16.34 6.64
CA VAL A 5 -6.75 17.03 5.43
C VAL A 5 -6.01 16.08 4.49
N ILE A 6 -6.10 16.32 3.18
CA ILE A 6 -5.31 15.60 2.18
C ILE A 6 -4.03 16.41 1.92
N VAL A 7 -2.87 15.81 2.19
CA VAL A 7 -1.57 16.49 2.07
C VAL A 7 -0.85 16.22 0.73
N SER A 8 -1.14 15.09 0.08
CA SER A 8 -0.54 14.71 -1.20
C SER A 8 -1.41 13.67 -1.92
N GLY A 9 -1.21 13.51 -3.23
CA GLY A 9 -1.90 12.53 -4.05
C GLY A 9 -1.17 12.27 -5.36
N ALA A 10 -1.22 11.03 -5.83
CA ALA A 10 -0.64 10.60 -7.09
C ALA A 10 -1.46 9.47 -7.72
N ARG A 11 -1.22 9.23 -9.02
CA ARG A 11 -1.76 8.09 -9.75
C ARG A 11 -0.81 7.69 -10.86
N THR A 12 -0.86 6.43 -11.28
CA THR A 12 -0.20 6.00 -12.51
C THR A 12 -0.94 6.51 -13.76
N ALA A 13 -0.34 6.32 -14.93
CA ALA A 13 -1.09 6.32 -16.18
C ALA A 13 -2.17 5.23 -16.16
N VAL A 14 -3.27 5.44 -16.89
CA VAL A 14 -4.35 4.45 -17.04
C VAL A 14 -4.17 3.77 -18.40
N GLY A 15 -3.91 2.47 -18.39
CA GLY A 15 -3.75 1.67 -19.60
C GLY A 15 -5.09 1.17 -20.15
N THR A 16 -5.16 0.93 -21.46
CA THR A 16 -6.26 0.19 -22.08
C THR A 16 -6.13 -1.31 -21.80
N PHE A 17 -7.25 -2.04 -21.83
CA PHE A 17 -7.25 -3.50 -21.68
C PHE A 17 -6.38 -4.16 -22.76
N GLY A 18 -5.44 -5.00 -22.36
CA GLY A 18 -4.47 -5.62 -23.28
C GLY A 18 -3.43 -4.65 -23.86
N GLY A 19 -3.35 -3.42 -23.33
CA GLY A 19 -2.42 -2.37 -23.78
C GLY A 19 -1.04 -2.42 -23.12
N ALA A 20 -0.38 -1.26 -23.04
CA ALA A 20 1.01 -1.14 -22.61
C ALA A 20 1.29 -1.64 -21.18
N LEU A 21 0.31 -1.50 -20.26
CA LEU A 21 0.46 -1.93 -18.86
C LEU A 21 -0.03 -3.36 -18.60
N LYS A 22 -0.38 -4.13 -19.65
CA LYS A 22 -0.99 -5.46 -19.48
C LYS A 22 -0.11 -6.45 -18.72
N THR A 23 1.20 -6.28 -18.74
CA THR A 23 2.15 -7.17 -18.07
C THR A 23 2.59 -6.66 -16.71
N VAL A 24 2.16 -5.48 -16.26
CA VAL A 24 2.61 -4.91 -14.98
C VAL A 24 1.69 -5.38 -13.84
N PRO A 25 2.18 -6.11 -12.81
CA PRO A 25 1.36 -6.51 -11.66
C PRO A 25 0.65 -5.32 -11.00
N ALA A 26 -0.58 -5.51 -10.51
CA ALA A 26 -1.31 -4.42 -9.85
C ALA A 26 -0.58 -3.94 -8.57
N VAL A 27 0.07 -4.86 -7.86
CA VAL A 27 0.98 -4.57 -6.73
C VAL A 27 2.08 -3.58 -7.12
N ASP A 28 2.67 -3.73 -8.31
CA ASP A 28 3.72 -2.83 -8.78
C ASP A 28 3.16 -1.46 -9.14
N LEU A 29 2.01 -1.41 -9.82
CA LEU A 29 1.30 -0.15 -10.10
C LEU A 29 0.97 0.61 -8.81
N GLY A 30 0.47 -0.10 -7.78
CA GLY A 30 0.21 0.49 -6.47
C GLY A 30 1.48 0.99 -5.79
N SER A 31 2.57 0.21 -5.82
CA SER A 31 3.84 0.63 -5.23
C SER A 31 4.42 1.89 -5.87
N ILE A 32 4.29 2.03 -7.20
CA ILE A 32 4.73 3.21 -7.95
C ILE A 32 3.92 4.44 -7.52
N ALA A 33 2.59 4.32 -7.45
CA ALA A 33 1.73 5.41 -7.02
C ALA A 33 2.03 5.83 -5.57
N MET A 34 2.21 4.86 -4.65
CA MET A 34 2.60 5.14 -3.26
C MET A 34 3.94 5.88 -3.17
N ARG A 35 4.95 5.43 -3.91
CA ARG A 35 6.26 6.11 -3.94
C ARG A 35 6.14 7.54 -4.40
N ASP A 36 5.36 7.78 -5.46
CA ASP A 36 5.18 9.11 -6.03
C ASP A 36 4.44 10.05 -5.05
N VAL A 37 3.50 9.56 -4.24
CA VAL A 37 2.85 10.35 -3.16
C VAL A 37 3.89 10.91 -2.19
N PHE A 38 4.80 10.07 -1.70
CA PHE A 38 5.84 10.47 -0.74
C PHE A 38 6.88 11.40 -1.35
N ARG A 39 7.36 11.08 -2.56
CA ARG A 39 8.34 11.92 -3.28
C ARG A 39 7.79 13.33 -3.53
N ARG A 40 6.54 13.45 -3.98
CA ARG A 40 5.88 14.75 -4.19
C ARG A 40 5.71 15.54 -2.89
N ALA A 41 5.50 14.85 -1.78
CA ALA A 41 5.35 15.47 -0.47
C ALA A 41 6.70 15.82 0.19
N GLY A 42 7.83 15.40 -0.39
CA GLY A 42 9.15 15.57 0.24
C GLY A 42 9.31 14.77 1.54
N ILE A 43 8.66 13.61 1.62
CA ILE A 43 8.59 12.79 2.83
C ILE A 43 9.26 11.44 2.59
N ARG A 44 9.96 10.92 3.60
CA ARG A 44 10.40 9.52 3.66
C ARG A 44 9.66 8.77 4.77
N PRO A 45 9.02 7.62 4.48
CA PRO A 45 8.35 6.82 5.48
C PRO A 45 9.37 6.16 6.42
N VAL A 46 9.17 6.27 7.73
CA VAL A 46 10.07 5.73 8.75
C VAL A 46 9.33 4.92 9.81
N LYS A 47 10.06 4.03 10.46
CA LYS A 47 9.60 3.34 11.68
C LYS A 47 9.72 4.30 12.86
N ASP A 48 8.66 4.44 13.65
CA ASP A 48 8.70 5.23 14.88
C ASP A 48 9.00 4.37 16.12
N ALA A 49 9.05 5.03 17.29
CA ALA A 49 9.32 4.37 18.55
C ALA A 49 8.20 3.40 18.97
N ALA A 50 6.93 3.73 18.70
CA ALA A 50 5.79 2.88 19.06
C ALA A 50 5.81 1.57 18.26
N MET A 51 6.05 1.65 16.96
CA MET A 51 6.24 0.49 16.07
C MET A 51 7.44 -0.37 16.50
N ALA A 52 8.55 0.25 16.92
CA ALA A 52 9.71 -0.48 17.40
C ALA A 52 9.46 -1.19 18.75
N ALA A 53 8.60 -0.63 19.61
CA ALA A 53 8.31 -1.18 20.93
C ALA A 53 7.55 -2.52 20.86
N VAL A 54 6.73 -2.73 19.83
CA VAL A 54 5.92 -3.93 19.62
C VAL A 54 6.60 -5.01 18.77
N GLU A 55 7.88 -4.82 18.43
CA GLU A 55 8.64 -5.76 17.62
C GLU A 55 8.85 -7.10 18.36
N PRO A 56 8.52 -8.25 17.74
CA PRO A 56 8.71 -9.56 18.37
C PRO A 56 10.16 -9.82 18.74
N ASP A 57 10.41 -10.38 19.93
CA ASP A 57 11.77 -10.57 20.48
C ASP A 57 12.71 -11.32 19.54
N ARG A 58 12.22 -12.31 18.80
CA ARG A 58 13.02 -13.10 17.84
C ARG A 58 13.44 -12.32 16.59
N LEU A 59 12.80 -11.19 16.32
CA LEU A 59 13.03 -10.35 15.14
C LEU A 59 13.71 -9.02 15.50
N ARG A 60 13.63 -8.61 16.77
CA ARG A 60 14.21 -7.36 17.27
C ARG A 60 15.67 -7.19 16.84
N GLY A 61 15.96 -6.05 16.22
CA GLY A 61 17.32 -5.66 15.83
C GLY A 61 17.85 -6.33 14.56
N LYS A 62 17.06 -7.17 13.87
CA LYS A 62 17.49 -7.79 12.59
C LYS A 62 17.49 -6.84 11.39
N GLY A 63 17.06 -5.59 11.59
CA GLY A 63 17.04 -4.54 10.57
C GLY A 63 16.01 -4.80 9.45
N PRO A 64 16.16 -4.13 8.30
CA PRO A 64 15.27 -4.31 7.16
C PRO A 64 15.41 -5.71 6.54
N ILE A 65 14.29 -6.29 6.11
CA ILE A 65 14.29 -7.56 5.33
C ILE A 65 14.81 -7.30 3.90
N GLY A 66 15.18 -8.35 3.16
CA GLY A 66 15.67 -8.22 1.78
C GLY A 66 14.73 -7.39 0.89
N LEU A 67 13.42 -7.65 0.97
CA LEU A 67 12.41 -6.90 0.22
C LEU A 67 12.39 -5.39 0.55
N GLU A 68 12.67 -5.02 1.81
CA GLU A 68 12.76 -3.61 2.21
C GLU A 68 14.04 -2.99 1.63
N LYS A 69 15.17 -3.71 1.65
CA LYS A 69 16.45 -3.22 1.12
C LYS A 69 16.38 -2.93 -0.39
N ASP A 70 15.68 -3.77 -1.14
CA ASP A 70 15.53 -3.61 -2.59
C ASP A 70 14.60 -2.44 -2.96
N ALA A 71 13.73 -2.03 -2.04
CA ALA A 71 12.69 -1.03 -2.27
C ALA A 71 12.95 0.33 -1.59
N CYS A 72 13.81 0.37 -0.57
CA CYS A 72 14.12 1.55 0.22
C CYS A 72 15.15 2.44 -0.51
N ASP A 73 14.63 3.24 -1.44
CA ASP A 73 15.34 4.31 -2.18
C ASP A 73 14.69 5.65 -1.80
N TRP A 74 14.95 6.08 -0.57
CA TRP A 74 14.49 7.36 -0.04
C TRP A 74 15.65 8.31 0.15
N ASP A 75 15.44 9.57 -0.21
CA ASP A 75 16.37 10.66 0.03
C ASP A 75 16.43 10.95 1.54
N ASP A 76 17.62 10.82 2.15
CA ASP A 76 17.82 11.08 3.57
C ASP A 76 17.51 12.53 3.98
N SER A 77 17.53 13.47 3.01
CA SER A 77 17.14 14.86 3.23
C SER A 77 15.63 15.08 3.30
N ALA A 78 14.82 14.11 2.85
CA ALA A 78 13.37 14.18 2.95
C ALA A 78 12.89 14.09 4.41
N ALA A 79 11.77 14.75 4.70
CA ALA A 79 11.22 14.80 6.04
C ALA A 79 10.78 13.40 6.50
N PRO A 80 11.26 12.88 7.64
CA PRO A 80 10.84 11.58 8.15
C PRO A 80 9.39 11.65 8.63
N LEU A 81 8.56 10.68 8.23
CA LEU A 81 7.18 10.54 8.71
C LEU A 81 6.82 9.08 8.97
N ALA A 82 6.22 8.81 10.12
CA ALA A 82 5.64 7.50 10.41
C ALA A 82 4.24 7.41 9.81
N ILE A 83 3.91 6.27 9.20
CA ILE A 83 2.61 6.02 8.58
C ILE A 83 1.89 4.97 9.41
N ASP A 84 0.72 5.31 9.94
CA ASP A 84 0.00 4.47 10.90
C ASP A 84 -0.70 3.31 10.23
N GLU A 85 -1.27 3.49 9.04
CA GLU A 85 -1.76 2.39 8.21
C GLU A 85 -1.78 2.72 6.71
N VAL A 86 -1.79 1.65 5.90
CA VAL A 86 -2.02 1.71 4.46
C VAL A 86 -3.31 0.99 4.08
N ILE A 87 -4.26 1.70 3.48
CA ILE A 87 -5.54 1.14 3.01
C ILE A 87 -5.59 1.20 1.49
N MET A 88 -5.65 0.05 0.82
CA MET A 88 -5.78 0.02 -0.64
C MET A 88 -7.00 -0.76 -1.09
N GLY A 89 -7.75 -0.17 -2.00
CA GLY A 89 -8.78 -0.87 -2.75
C GLY A 89 -8.19 -1.74 -3.87
N ASN A 90 -8.61 -3.01 -3.95
CA ASN A 90 -8.34 -3.88 -5.10
C ASN A 90 -9.47 -4.90 -5.26
N VAL A 91 -10.11 -4.90 -6.44
CA VAL A 91 -11.30 -5.70 -6.71
C VAL A 91 -10.92 -7.12 -7.11
N LEU A 92 -10.06 -7.25 -8.12
CA LEU A 92 -9.70 -8.55 -8.68
C LEU A 92 -8.39 -9.06 -8.09
N GLN A 93 -8.49 -9.64 -6.89
CA GLN A 93 -7.34 -10.08 -6.08
C GLN A 93 -6.83 -11.48 -6.46
N ALA A 94 -7.58 -12.24 -7.26
CA ALA A 94 -7.20 -13.59 -7.65
C ALA A 94 -5.82 -13.60 -8.35
N GLY A 95 -4.94 -14.50 -7.93
CA GLY A 95 -3.59 -14.63 -8.48
C GLY A 95 -2.60 -13.53 -8.06
N GLN A 96 -2.99 -12.61 -7.17
CA GLN A 96 -2.13 -11.52 -6.70
C GLN A 96 -1.42 -11.81 -5.36
N GLY A 97 -1.64 -12.98 -4.76
CA GLY A 97 -1.13 -13.32 -3.43
C GLY A 97 -1.97 -12.72 -2.29
N GLN A 98 -1.49 -12.87 -1.06
CA GLN A 98 -2.20 -12.37 0.12
C GLN A 98 -2.01 -10.87 0.28
N ASN A 99 -3.09 -10.18 0.64
CA ASN A 99 -3.10 -8.74 0.94
C ASN A 99 -2.25 -7.90 -0.04
N PRO A 100 -2.69 -7.74 -1.29
CA PRO A 100 -1.97 -6.95 -2.31
C PRO A 100 -1.54 -5.55 -1.85
N ALA A 101 -2.31 -4.90 -0.97
CA ALA A 101 -1.95 -3.62 -0.35
C ALA A 101 -0.61 -3.71 0.40
N ARG A 102 -0.46 -4.76 1.22
CA ARG A 102 0.76 -4.99 2.01
C ARG A 102 1.96 -5.29 1.11
N GLN A 103 1.77 -6.06 0.05
CA GLN A 103 2.84 -6.31 -0.92
C GLN A 103 3.27 -5.02 -1.61
N ALA A 104 2.31 -4.18 -2.04
CA ALA A 104 2.58 -2.91 -2.71
C ALA A 104 3.28 -1.93 -1.77
N MET A 105 2.86 -1.89 -0.51
CA MET A 105 3.45 -1.08 0.55
C MET A 105 4.93 -1.43 0.78
N ILE A 106 5.27 -2.71 0.95
CA ILE A 106 6.67 -3.14 1.12
C ILE A 106 7.47 -2.80 -0.14
N ARG A 107 6.93 -3.08 -1.34
CA ARG A 107 7.58 -2.69 -2.60
C ARG A 107 7.68 -1.18 -2.76
N ALA A 108 6.86 -0.38 -2.09
CA ALA A 108 6.99 1.07 -2.09
C ALA A 108 8.13 1.56 -1.18
N GLY A 109 8.78 0.69 -0.40
CA GLY A 109 9.84 1.08 0.54
C GLY A 109 9.28 1.62 1.85
N ILE A 110 8.02 1.35 2.17
CA ILE A 110 7.41 1.71 3.46
C ILE A 110 7.79 0.61 4.47
N PRO A 111 8.14 0.96 5.73
CA PRO A 111 8.55 0.01 6.75
C PRO A 111 7.54 -1.14 6.96
N LYS A 112 8.04 -2.35 7.16
CA LYS A 112 7.21 -3.53 7.45
C LYS A 112 6.41 -3.41 8.74
N GLU A 113 6.75 -2.50 9.62
CA GLU A 113 6.00 -2.29 10.86
C GLU A 113 4.67 -1.56 10.60
N THR A 114 4.56 -0.77 9.52
CA THR A 114 3.30 -0.13 9.12
C THR A 114 2.28 -1.18 8.68
N PRO A 115 1.12 -1.32 9.34
CA PRO A 115 0.08 -2.25 8.91
C PRO A 115 -0.53 -1.82 7.57
N ALA A 116 -1.04 -2.79 6.81
CA ALA A 116 -1.74 -2.53 5.56
C ALA A 116 -2.92 -3.48 5.39
N VAL A 117 -3.99 -2.99 4.77
CA VAL A 117 -5.19 -3.77 4.47
C VAL A 117 -5.64 -3.56 3.02
N THR A 118 -6.00 -4.67 2.38
CA THR A 118 -6.69 -4.64 1.08
C THR A 118 -8.18 -4.73 1.31
N ILE A 119 -8.94 -3.78 0.76
CA ILE A 119 -10.40 -3.78 0.82
C ILE A 119 -11.00 -3.96 -0.57
N ASN A 120 -12.23 -4.47 -0.60
CA ASN A 120 -12.99 -4.63 -1.83
C ASN A 120 -14.42 -4.11 -1.64
N LYS A 121 -14.71 -2.99 -2.30
CA LYS A 121 -16.04 -2.42 -2.52
C LYS A 121 -16.25 -2.15 -4.01
N VAL A 122 -15.85 -3.11 -4.86
CA VAL A 122 -15.94 -3.03 -6.33
C VAL A 122 -15.33 -1.70 -6.81
N CYS A 123 -15.98 -0.97 -7.72
CA CYS A 123 -15.48 0.30 -8.27
C CYS A 123 -15.23 1.36 -7.18
N GLY A 124 -15.94 1.27 -6.04
CA GLY A 124 -15.81 2.18 -4.92
C GLY A 124 -14.65 1.88 -3.98
N SER A 125 -13.81 0.87 -4.25
CA SER A 125 -12.78 0.42 -3.30
C SER A 125 -11.77 1.51 -2.96
N GLY A 126 -11.29 2.29 -3.93
CA GLY A 126 -10.33 3.38 -3.68
C GLY A 126 -10.92 4.51 -2.82
N LEU A 127 -12.16 4.93 -3.14
CA LEU A 127 -12.88 5.93 -2.34
C LEU A 127 -13.23 5.40 -0.95
N LYS A 128 -13.58 4.12 -0.82
CA LYS A 128 -13.84 3.51 0.48
C LYS A 128 -12.55 3.46 1.33
N ALA A 129 -11.40 3.28 0.71
CA ALA A 129 -10.12 3.30 1.43
C ALA A 129 -9.87 4.68 2.02
N ILE A 130 -10.07 5.75 1.24
CA ILE A 130 -9.98 7.13 1.73
C ILE A 130 -10.99 7.37 2.87
N ALA A 131 -12.25 6.97 2.69
CA ALA A 131 -13.28 7.13 3.72
C ALA A 131 -12.96 6.38 5.03
N MET A 132 -12.32 5.20 4.94
CA MET A 132 -11.84 4.48 6.11
C MET A 132 -10.68 5.19 6.79
N GLY A 133 -9.68 5.68 6.03
CA GLY A 133 -8.58 6.45 6.59
C GLY A 133 -9.03 7.74 7.27
N VAL A 134 -10.00 8.45 6.67
CA VAL A 134 -10.67 9.60 7.29
C VAL A 134 -11.30 9.20 8.63
N ALA A 135 -12.03 8.08 8.69
CA ALA A 135 -12.62 7.60 9.93
C ALA A 135 -11.57 7.22 10.99
N SER A 136 -10.47 6.59 10.60
CA SER A 136 -9.34 6.27 11.50
C SER A 136 -8.74 7.55 12.11
N ILE A 137 -8.54 8.60 11.30
CA ILE A 137 -7.98 9.87 11.81
C ILE A 137 -9.00 10.62 12.67
N MET A 138 -10.26 10.74 12.21
CA MET A 138 -11.33 11.44 12.94
C MET A 138 -11.58 10.85 14.33
N SER A 139 -11.44 9.52 14.45
CA SER A 139 -11.60 8.77 15.71
C SER A 139 -10.33 8.77 16.58
N GLY A 140 -9.21 9.30 16.09
CA GLY A 140 -7.93 9.31 16.80
C GLY A 140 -7.20 7.97 16.82
N GLN A 141 -7.62 6.99 16.01
CA GLN A 141 -6.93 5.70 15.85
C GLN A 141 -5.66 5.81 15.00
N ALA A 142 -5.59 6.82 14.14
CA ALA A 142 -4.43 7.15 13.32
C ALA A 142 -4.21 8.66 13.28
N GLU A 143 -3.01 9.09 12.91
CA GLU A 143 -2.66 10.47 12.61
C GLU A 143 -2.33 10.64 11.12
N VAL A 144 -1.67 9.65 10.52
CA VAL A 144 -1.28 9.63 9.12
C VAL A 144 -1.65 8.31 8.47
N VAL A 145 -2.50 8.37 7.45
CA VAL A 145 -2.94 7.20 6.67
C VAL A 145 -2.61 7.40 5.20
N LEU A 146 -2.02 6.38 4.56
CA LEU A 146 -1.96 6.31 3.11
C LEU A 146 -3.16 5.52 2.61
N ALA A 147 -3.99 6.14 1.77
CA ALA A 147 -5.18 5.49 1.23
C ALA A 147 -5.26 5.63 -0.30
N GLY A 148 -5.73 4.58 -0.97
CA GLY A 148 -5.85 4.60 -2.42
C GLY A 148 -6.41 3.31 -3.01
N GLY A 149 -6.04 3.01 -4.26
CA GLY A 149 -6.44 1.77 -4.93
C GLY A 149 -5.47 1.35 -6.02
N GLN A 150 -5.51 0.07 -6.37
CA GLN A 150 -4.70 -0.54 -7.40
C GLN A 150 -5.50 -1.61 -8.15
N GLU A 151 -5.29 -1.72 -9.46
CA GLU A 151 -5.96 -2.73 -10.28
C GLU A 151 -5.17 -3.04 -11.55
N ASN A 152 -5.23 -4.28 -12.02
CA ASN A 152 -4.85 -4.62 -13.40
C ASN A 152 -5.80 -5.68 -13.96
N MET A 153 -6.81 -5.21 -14.69
CA MET A 153 -7.82 -6.06 -15.32
C MET A 153 -7.25 -6.98 -16.41
N SER A 154 -6.14 -6.61 -17.05
CA SER A 154 -5.53 -7.42 -18.11
C SER A 154 -4.78 -8.65 -17.59
N ARG A 155 -4.43 -8.66 -16.29
CA ARG A 155 -3.70 -9.77 -15.64
C ARG A 155 -4.60 -10.71 -14.84
N VAL A 156 -5.91 -10.53 -14.90
CA VAL A 156 -6.86 -11.36 -14.15
C VAL A 156 -6.76 -12.80 -14.65
N PRO A 157 -6.50 -13.78 -13.78
CA PRO A 157 -6.32 -15.16 -14.22
C PRO A 157 -7.66 -15.77 -14.66
N LEU A 158 -7.59 -16.73 -15.57
CA LEU A 158 -8.69 -17.66 -15.80
C LEU A 158 -8.84 -18.57 -14.57
N ALA A 159 -10.06 -18.71 -14.06
CA ALA A 159 -10.37 -19.59 -12.95
C ALA A 159 -10.93 -20.94 -13.46
N LEU A 160 -10.41 -22.05 -12.91
CA LEU A 160 -10.89 -23.41 -13.16
C LEU A 160 -11.43 -24.01 -11.85
N PRO A 161 -12.70 -23.77 -11.47
CA PRO A 161 -13.20 -24.07 -10.13
C PRO A 161 -13.12 -25.55 -9.71
N LYS A 162 -13.22 -26.46 -10.69
CA LYS A 162 -13.20 -27.91 -10.45
C LYS A 162 -11.80 -28.54 -10.48
N ALA A 163 -10.77 -27.79 -10.85
CA ALA A 163 -9.44 -28.35 -11.11
C ALA A 163 -8.71 -28.90 -9.88
N ARG A 164 -9.17 -28.59 -8.65
CA ARG A 164 -8.52 -29.07 -7.43
C ARG A 164 -8.74 -30.56 -7.19
N TRP A 165 -9.96 -31.06 -7.47
CA TRP A 165 -10.37 -32.42 -7.09
C TRP A 165 -11.15 -33.19 -8.17
N GLY A 166 -11.49 -32.57 -9.31
CA GLY A 166 -12.33 -33.17 -10.36
C GLY A 166 -13.77 -32.67 -10.33
#